data_AF-A0A7L4PXK9-F1
#
_entry.id   AF-A0A7L4PXK9-F1
#
_cell.length_a   1.000
_cell.length_b   1.000
_cell.length_c   1.000
_cell.angle_alpha   90.00
_cell.angle_beta   90.00
_cell.angle_gamma   90.00
#
_symmetry.space_group_name_H-M   'P 1'
#
loop_
_entity.id
_entity.type
_entity.pdbx_description
1 polymer ?
#
loop_
_entity_poly.entity_id
_entity_poly.type
_entity_poly.pdbx_seq_one_letter_code
_entity_poly.pdbx_strand_id
1 'polypeptide(L)'
;MIQISVDEQACNGCGLCVKDCPMNVFEMGSGVSIPRRPENCMGCLSCHEICPAQALEHQGVVPSRRMYISSRVCSMLNRVI
;
A
#
# COMPACT_ATOMS: atom_id res chain seq x y z
N MET A 1 0.55 14.30 0.38
CA MET A 1 -0.61 13.40 0.16
C MET A 1 -0.09 12.11 -0.42
N ILE A 2 -0.65 10.97 -0.04
CA ILE A 2 -0.21 9.66 -0.50
C ILE A 2 -0.83 9.42 -1.88
N GLN A 3 0.00 9.09 -2.85
CA GLN A 3 -0.45 8.73 -4.19
C GLN A 3 -0.47 7.20 -4.30
N ILE A 4 -1.59 6.64 -4.77
CA ILE A 4 -1.80 5.19 -4.87
C ILE A 4 -1.98 4.84 -6.34
N SER A 5 -1.21 3.86 -6.83
CA SER A 5 -1.34 3.29 -8.16
C SER A 5 -1.69 1.79 -8.06
N VAL A 6 -2.48 1.33 -9.03
CA VAL A 6 -2.85 -0.09 -9.16
C VAL A 6 -2.41 -0.55 -10.54
N ASP A 7 -1.63 -1.63 -10.60
CA ASP A 7 -1.31 -2.31 -11.85
C ASP A 7 -2.51 -3.19 -12.26
N GLU A 8 -3.21 -2.77 -13.30
CA GLU A 8 -4.39 -3.48 -13.83
C GLU A 8 -4.05 -4.84 -14.42
N GLN A 9 -2.82 -5.06 -14.89
CA GLN A 9 -2.40 -6.34 -15.47
C GLN A 9 -2.06 -7.36 -14.39
N ALA A 10 -1.49 -6.89 -13.27
CA ALA A 10 -1.19 -7.73 -12.12
C ALA A 10 -2.45 -7.99 -11.27
N CYS A 11 -3.37 -7.03 -11.16
CA CYS A 11 -4.54 -7.15 -10.31
C CYS A 11 -5.46 -8.31 -10.76
N ASN A 12 -5.63 -9.30 -9.88
CA ASN A 12 -6.48 -10.46 -10.11
C ASN A 12 -7.93 -10.31 -9.60
N GLY A 13 -8.31 -9.11 -9.15
CA GLY A 13 -9.68 -8.85 -8.70
C GLY A 13 -10.10 -9.48 -7.36
N CYS A 14 -9.17 -9.94 -6.52
CA CYS A 14 -9.51 -10.66 -5.29
C CYS A 14 -10.28 -9.84 -4.23
N GLY A 15 -10.21 -8.50 -4.28
CA GLY A 15 -10.94 -7.61 -3.38
C GLY A 15 -10.46 -7.59 -1.92
N LEU A 16 -9.29 -8.17 -1.61
CA LEU A 16 -8.74 -8.16 -0.25
C LEU A 16 -8.41 -6.74 0.23
N CYS A 17 -7.86 -5.89 -0.65
CA CYS A 17 -7.60 -4.48 -0.35
C CYS A 17 -8.84 -3.69 0.06
N VAL A 18 -10.02 -4.02 -0.50
CA VAL A 18 -11.29 -3.38 -0.16
C VAL A 18 -11.75 -3.80 1.24
N LYS A 19 -11.57 -5.08 1.60
CA LYS A 19 -11.96 -5.61 2.91
C LYS A 19 -11.03 -5.16 4.04
N ASP A 20 -9.74 -5.06 3.75
CA ASP A 20 -8.70 -4.77 4.74
C ASP A 20 -8.60 -3.27 5.05
N CYS A 21 -8.95 -2.40 4.10
CA CYS A 21 -8.79 -0.96 4.28
C CYS A 21 -9.86 -0.36 5.23
N PRO A 22 -9.50 0.09 6.44
CA PRO A 22 -10.47 0.66 7.39
C PRO A 22 -11.03 2.01 6.91
N MET A 23 -10.30 2.70 6.03
CA MET A 23 -10.69 3.99 5.47
C MET A 23 -11.55 3.86 4.20
N ASN A 24 -11.83 2.63 3.75
CA ASN A 24 -12.60 2.33 2.55
C ASN A 24 -12.08 3.09 1.30
N VAL A 25 -10.76 3.09 1.11
CA VAL A 25 -10.10 3.80 -0.01
C VAL A 25 -10.39 3.16 -1.36
N PHE A 26 -10.55 1.84 -1.38
CA PHE A 26 -10.65 1.02 -2.59
C PHE A 26 -12.09 0.57 -2.86
N GLU A 27 -12.43 0.44 -4.13
CA GLU A 27 -13.66 -0.20 -4.63
C GLU A 27 -13.31 -1.12 -5.80
N MET A 28 -14.09 -2.18 -6.00
CA MET A 28 -13.93 -3.06 -7.15
C MET A 28 -14.70 -2.52 -8.36
N GLY A 29 -14.04 -2.43 -9.51
CA GLY A 29 -14.66 -2.03 -10.78
C GLY A 29 -14.10 -2.84 -11.94
N SER A 30 -14.97 -3.38 -12.80
CA SER A 30 -14.57 -4.15 -14.00
C SER A 30 -13.57 -5.30 -13.73
N GLY A 31 -13.60 -5.88 -12.53
CA GLY A 31 -12.68 -6.96 -12.13
C GLY A 31 -11.34 -6.50 -11.56
N VAL A 32 -11.07 -5.19 -11.46
CA VAL A 32 -9.85 -4.62 -10.87
C VAL A 32 -10.16 -3.72 -9.67
N SER A 33 -9.18 -3.56 -8.79
CA SER A 33 -9.27 -2.66 -7.63
C SER A 33 -9.01 -1.22 -8.07
N ILE A 34 -9.88 -0.28 -7.68
CA ILE A 34 -9.79 1.14 -8.02
C ILE A 34 -9.75 1.97 -6.73
N PRO A 35 -8.72 2.82 -6.52
CA PRO A 35 -8.67 3.73 -5.38
C PRO A 35 -9.61 4.93 -5.65
N ARG A 36 -10.83 4.88 -5.11
CA ARG A 36 -11.84 5.94 -5.31
C ARG A 36 -11.68 7.12 -4.35
N ARG A 37 -11.10 6.86 -3.18
CA ARG A 37 -10.94 7.85 -2.11
C ARG A 37 -9.47 7.90 -1.62
N PRO A 38 -8.48 8.10 -2.52
CA PRO A 38 -7.06 8.07 -2.16
C PRO A 38 -6.68 9.12 -1.11
N GLU A 39 -7.42 10.23 -1.03
CA GLU A 39 -7.25 11.30 -0.04
C GLU A 39 -7.45 10.84 1.41
N ASN A 40 -8.21 9.76 1.63
CA ASN A 40 -8.46 9.19 2.95
C ASN A 40 -7.38 8.19 3.38
N CYS A 41 -6.38 7.92 2.53
CA CYS A 41 -5.32 6.97 2.84
C CYS A 41 -4.40 7.52 3.94
N MET A 42 -4.28 6.76 5.03
CA MET A 42 -3.37 7.06 6.14
C MET A 42 -1.96 6.48 5.96
N GLY A 43 -1.71 5.72 4.89
CA GLY A 43 -0.39 5.16 4.60
C GLY A 43 0.01 3.97 5.47
N CYS A 44 -0.93 3.17 5.95
CA CYS A 44 -0.63 1.97 6.75
C CYS A 44 0.00 0.83 5.95
N LEU A 45 -0.11 0.86 4.61
CA LEU A 45 0.40 -0.15 3.67
C LEU A 45 -0.18 -1.57 3.82
N SER A 46 -1.19 -1.77 4.66
CA SER A 46 -1.84 -3.08 4.86
C SER A 46 -2.39 -3.68 3.57
N CYS A 47 -2.96 -2.83 2.70
CA CYS A 47 -3.44 -3.27 1.39
C CYS A 47 -2.32 -3.74 0.44
N HIS A 48 -1.11 -3.17 0.55
CA HIS A 48 0.04 -3.61 -0.24
C HIS A 48 0.50 -5.00 0.20
N GLU A 49 0.63 -5.20 1.52
CA GLU A 49 1.06 -6.48 2.11
C GLU A 49 0.07 -7.62 1.88
N ILE A 50 -1.24 -7.34 1.95
CA ILE A 50 -2.27 -8.37 1.77
C ILE A 50 -2.53 -8.70 0.30
N CYS A 51 -2.01 -7.91 -0.65
CA CYS A 51 -2.27 -8.13 -2.07
C CYS A 51 -1.44 -9.33 -2.58
N PRO A 52 -2.07 -10.48 -2.91
CA PRO A 52 -1.34 -11.67 -3.35
C PRO A 52 -0.66 -11.47 -4.71
N ALA A 53 -1.18 -10.53 -5.52
CA ALA A 53 -0.62 -10.20 -6.83
C ALA A 53 0.39 -9.04 -6.77
N GLN A 54 0.62 -8.46 -5.58
CA GLN A 54 1.48 -7.29 -5.38
C GLN A 54 1.20 -6.14 -6.37
N ALA A 55 -0.08 -5.91 -6.70
CA ALA A 55 -0.50 -4.99 -7.74
C ALA A 55 -0.64 -3.52 -7.29
N LEU A 56 -0.24 -3.17 -6.06
CA LEU A 56 -0.49 -1.86 -5.44
C LEU A 56 0.81 -1.15 -5.14
N GLU A 57 0.93 0.13 -5.48
CA GLU A 57 2.06 0.99 -5.11
C GLU A 57 1.59 2.24 -4.36
N HIS A 58 2.39 2.69 -3.39
CA HIS A 58 2.12 3.88 -2.59
C HIS A 58 3.32 4.82 -2.61
N GLN A 59 3.15 6.04 -3.11
CA GLN A 59 4.17 7.08 -3.10
C GLN A 59 3.87 8.15 -2.05
N GLY A 60 4.91 8.72 -1.45
CA GLY A 60 4.79 9.77 -0.43
C GLY A 60 4.47 9.25 0.98
N VAL A 61 4.58 7.94 1.20
CA VAL A 61 4.51 7.34 2.54
C VAL A 61 5.83 7.60 3.25
N VAL A 62 5.78 8.30 4.38
CA VAL A 62 6.95 8.47 5.24
C VAL A 62 6.96 7.29 6.20
N PRO A 63 7.90 6.34 6.08
CA PRO A 63 8.00 5.27 7.05
C PRO A 63 8.28 5.90 8.41
N SER A 64 7.44 5.57 9.40
CA SER A 64 7.74 5.91 10.78
C SER A 64 9.10 5.32 11.10
N ARG A 65 10.10 6.18 11.33
CA ARG A 65 11.43 5.75 11.75
C ARG A 65 11.22 4.81 12.93
N ARG A 66 11.66 3.56 12.77
CA ARG A 66 11.59 2.54 13.81
C ARG A 66 12.21 3.15 15.06
N MET A 67 11.37 3.55 16.02
CA MET A 67 11.80 4.25 17.25
C MET A 67 12.83 3.41 18.03
N TYR A 68 12.83 2.09 17.80
CA TYR A 68 13.68 1.09 18.44
C TYR A 68 14.87 0.61 17.59
N ILE A 69 15.08 1.15 16.39
CA ILE A 69 16.16 0.73 15.51
C ILE A 69 17.05 1.94 15.25
N SER A 70 18.26 1.87 15.82
CA SER A 70 19.32 2.86 15.62
C SER A 70 19.40 3.29 14.16
N SER A 71 19.66 4.58 13.92
CA SER A 71 19.88 5.14 12.58
C SER A 71 20.84 4.31 11.73
N ARG A 72 21.82 3.65 12.37
CA ARG A 72 22.75 2.72 11.75
C ARG A 72 22.06 1.50 11.15
N VAL A 73 21.12 0.89 11.88
CA VAL A 73 20.40 -0.31 11.43
C VAL A 73 19.36 0.06 10.37
N CYS A 74 18.72 1.23 10.47
CA CYS A 74 17.87 1.76 9.39
C CYS A 74 18.69 1.97 8.09
N SER A 75 19.92 2.49 8.16
CA SER A 75 20.77 2.65 6.96
C SER A 75 21.26 1.32 6.39
N MET A 76 21.43 0.30 7.23
CA MET A 76 21.82 -1.04 6.78
C MET A 76 20.68 -1.76 6.09
N LEU A 77 19.44 -1.62 6.56
CA LEU A 77 18.28 -2.24 5.93
C LEU A 77 17.99 -1.64 4.54
N ASN A 78 18.16 -0.33 4.36
CA ASN A 78 18.09 0.31 3.03
C ASN A 78 19.22 -0.11 2.05
N ARG A 79 20.21 -0.91 2.49
CA ARG A 79 21.25 -1.48 1.61
C ARG A 79 21.00 -2.94 1.25
N VAL A 80 20.01 -3.57 1.88
CA VAL A 80 19.69 -5.00 1.71
C VAL A 80 18.36 -5.20 0.96
N ILE A 81 17.51 -4.17 0.92
CA ILE A 81 16.29 -4.10 0.11
C ILE A 81 16.61 -3.32 -1.17
#